data_AF-H8N1J3-F1
#
_entry.id   AF-H8N1J3-F1
#
_cell.length_a   1.000
_cell.length_b   1.000
_cell.length_c   1.000
_cell.angle_alpha   90.00
_cell.angle_beta   90.00
_cell.angle_gamma   90.00
#
_symmetry.space_group_name_H-M   'P 1'
#
loop_
_entity.id
_entity.type
_entity.pdbx_description
1 polymer ?
#
loop_
_entity_poly.entity_id
_entity_poly.type
_entity_poly.pdbx_seq_one_letter_code
_entity_poly.pdbx_strand_id
1 'polypeptide(L)'
;MLPRIASRLARRAGLVMTLLTGGAAQAYTEEHVIVLIDRSGSMLTTRGSGLTRFEEALSLARNYVGLANDLPRKFAVWTFEGTGYIKEQGFSDEATTLQTLNRLTVGLGTTPLAHAVCDAADELLWFEPGVDARKRVHLISDGEENNSPVSAPCYGPPSTTRYPALEQDSWQWKVRNMLKTGDPLRDSETSYALVLDANVFHNYLTLAPQAAQALPPFLALLEGLARESGGVYTDISDARPLPYPGDADQSGCVDMTDFYFVLEHYGLSVPPAPPRADINQDGVVDLTDYNIVLNNMGTGCAASVRK
;
A
#
# COMPACT_ATOMS: atom_id res chain seq x y z
N MET A 1 25.98 -76.68 29.18
CA MET A 1 26.20 -76.48 27.72
C MET A 1 24.84 -76.54 27.07
N LEU A 2 24.23 -75.58 26.38
CA LEU A 2 24.57 -74.27 25.78
C LEU A 2 23.21 -73.54 25.59
N PRO A 3 23.12 -72.19 25.68
CA PRO A 3 21.86 -71.45 25.52
C PRO A 3 21.63 -70.99 24.06
N ARG A 4 20.37 -70.93 23.60
CA ARG A 4 19.99 -70.38 22.29
C ARG A 4 19.34 -69.00 22.41
N ILE A 5 20.21 -68.01 22.26
CA ILE A 5 20.15 -66.75 21.50
C ILE A 5 18.77 -66.24 21.00
N ALA A 6 18.44 -65.07 21.55
CA ALA A 6 17.58 -63.97 21.12
C ALA A 6 17.15 -63.86 19.63
N SER A 7 15.84 -63.63 19.43
CA SER A 7 15.24 -63.11 18.20
C SER A 7 15.13 -61.57 18.26
N ARG A 8 15.70 -60.92 17.24
CA ARG A 8 15.81 -59.46 17.11
C ARG A 8 14.51 -58.83 16.62
N LEU A 9 14.08 -57.78 17.31
CA LEU A 9 13.09 -56.79 16.88
C LEU A 9 13.57 -56.06 15.62
N ALA A 10 12.87 -56.22 14.51
CA ALA A 10 13.01 -55.37 13.32
C ALA A 10 11.98 -54.25 13.39
N ARG A 11 12.38 -53.07 13.90
CA ARG A 11 11.59 -51.83 13.77
C ARG A 11 11.74 -51.31 12.34
N ARG A 12 10.66 -51.35 11.56
CA ARG A 12 10.52 -50.63 10.30
C ARG A 12 10.31 -49.15 10.61
N ALA A 13 11.34 -48.33 10.42
CA ALA A 13 11.20 -46.89 10.32
C ALA A 13 10.71 -46.55 8.91
N GLY A 14 9.41 -46.30 8.77
CA GLY A 14 8.84 -45.73 7.55
C GLY A 14 9.12 -44.24 7.54
N LEU A 15 10.05 -43.80 6.69
CA LEU A 15 10.28 -42.39 6.40
C LEU A 15 9.12 -41.89 5.53
N VAL A 16 8.17 -41.18 6.13
CA VAL A 16 7.10 -40.48 5.39
C VAL A 16 7.72 -39.19 4.87
N MET A 17 8.04 -39.17 3.58
CA MET A 17 8.45 -37.97 2.86
C MET A 17 7.19 -37.18 2.52
N THR A 18 6.80 -36.25 3.40
CA THR A 18 5.73 -35.29 3.12
C THR A 18 6.25 -34.31 2.09
N LEU A 19 5.88 -34.50 0.82
CA LEU A 19 6.05 -33.49 -0.21
C LEU A 19 5.19 -32.29 0.19
N LEU A 20 5.83 -31.24 0.69
CA LEU A 20 5.24 -29.92 0.79
C LEU A 20 4.99 -29.45 -0.64
N THR A 21 3.83 -29.76 -1.19
CA THR A 21 3.30 -29.05 -2.35
C THR A 21 3.08 -27.62 -1.88
N GLY A 22 4.06 -26.75 -2.11
CA GLY A 22 3.84 -25.31 -2.03
C GLY A 22 2.65 -25.01 -2.94
N GLY A 23 1.54 -24.57 -2.36
CA GLY A 23 0.41 -24.12 -3.15
C GLY A 23 0.93 -23.04 -4.09
N ALA A 24 0.79 -23.26 -5.39
CA ALA A 24 1.07 -22.20 -6.36
C ALA A 24 0.23 -20.99 -5.93
N ALA A 25 0.88 -19.83 -5.77
CA ALA A 25 0.18 -18.59 -5.49
C ALA A 25 -0.93 -18.44 -6.54
N GLN A 26 -2.15 -18.14 -6.08
CA GLN A 26 -3.28 -17.97 -6.98
C GLN A 26 -2.95 -16.83 -7.95
N ALA A 27 -2.89 -17.16 -9.24
CA ALA A 27 -2.66 -16.15 -10.26
C ALA A 27 -3.94 -15.32 -10.40
N TYR A 28 -3.85 -14.03 -10.08
CA TYR A 28 -4.93 -13.09 -10.33
C TYR A 28 -5.10 -12.85 -11.83
N THR A 29 -6.33 -12.60 -12.26
CA THR A 29 -6.65 -12.30 -13.67
C THR A 29 -6.80 -10.81 -13.93
N GLU A 30 -7.07 -10.02 -12.90
CA GLU A 30 -7.17 -8.55 -12.96
C GLU A 30 -6.87 -7.93 -11.58
N GLU A 31 -6.83 -6.61 -11.50
CA GLU A 31 -6.67 -5.85 -10.25
C GLU A 31 -7.78 -4.80 -10.11
N HIS A 32 -8.40 -4.76 -8.94
CA HIS A 32 -9.42 -3.77 -8.58
C HIS A 32 -8.87 -2.84 -7.52
N VAL A 33 -8.84 -1.55 -7.83
CA VAL A 33 -8.23 -0.54 -6.96
C VAL A 33 -9.25 0.54 -6.60
N ILE A 34 -9.31 0.90 -5.32
CA ILE A 34 -9.91 2.18 -4.91
C ILE A 34 -8.78 3.15 -4.61
N VAL A 35 -8.71 4.23 -5.38
CA VAL A 35 -7.84 5.37 -5.08
C VAL A 35 -8.58 6.26 -4.08
N LEU A 36 -8.09 6.30 -2.85
CA LEU A 36 -8.71 6.95 -1.72
C LEU A 36 -7.89 8.17 -1.28
N ILE A 37 -8.41 9.37 -1.52
CA ILE A 37 -7.65 10.63 -1.37
C ILE A 37 -8.25 11.50 -0.26
N ASP A 38 -7.40 11.92 0.68
CA ASP A 38 -7.76 12.90 1.70
C ASP A 38 -8.02 14.27 1.06
N ARG A 39 -9.12 14.90 1.46
CA ARG A 39 -9.51 16.28 1.08
C ARG A 39 -9.61 17.20 2.29
N SER A 40 -9.10 16.77 3.44
CA SER A 40 -9.09 17.56 4.66
C SER A 40 -8.37 18.90 4.47
N GLY A 41 -8.68 19.86 5.35
CA GLY A 41 -8.09 21.20 5.29
C GLY A 41 -6.56 21.21 5.43
N SER A 42 -5.94 20.20 6.05
CA SER A 42 -4.48 20.09 6.13
C SER A 42 -3.83 19.84 4.76
N MET A 43 -4.57 19.24 3.82
CA MET A 43 -4.11 19.01 2.44
C MET A 43 -3.91 20.32 1.65
N LEU A 44 -4.37 21.47 2.17
CA LEU A 44 -4.04 22.81 1.64
C LEU A 44 -2.62 23.27 1.97
N THR A 45 -1.88 22.54 2.82
CA THR A 45 -0.51 22.90 3.17
C THR A 45 0.36 22.90 1.92
N THR A 46 1.00 24.04 1.64
CA THR A 46 1.94 24.18 0.52
C THR A 46 3.27 23.50 0.85
N ARG A 47 3.76 22.64 -0.06
CA ARG A 47 5.04 21.95 0.02
C ARG A 47 6.18 22.79 -0.58
N GLY A 48 7.41 22.31 -0.43
CA GLY A 48 8.60 22.94 -1.00
C GLY A 48 8.57 23.12 -2.53
N SER A 49 7.72 22.35 -3.23
CA SER A 49 7.46 22.48 -4.66
C SER A 49 6.61 23.71 -5.04
N GLY A 50 5.96 24.36 -4.06
CA GLY A 50 5.02 25.45 -4.28
C GLY A 50 3.58 24.99 -4.56
N LEU A 51 3.34 23.68 -4.66
CA LEU A 51 2.01 23.08 -4.76
C LEU A 51 1.48 22.69 -3.38
N THR A 52 0.17 22.59 -3.25
CA THR A 52 -0.48 22.01 -2.06
C THR A 52 -0.30 20.49 -2.01
N ARG A 53 -0.35 19.91 -0.81
CA ARG A 53 -0.38 18.45 -0.63
C ARG A 53 -1.48 17.81 -1.45
N PHE A 54 -2.65 18.44 -1.58
CA PHE A 54 -3.74 17.93 -2.41
C PHE A 54 -3.39 17.88 -3.90
N GLU A 55 -2.81 18.94 -4.47
CA GLU A 55 -2.39 18.96 -5.88
C GLU A 55 -1.33 17.88 -6.16
N GLU A 56 -0.45 17.65 -5.20
CA GLU A 56 0.56 16.61 -5.26
C GLU A 56 0.01 15.21 -5.02
N ALA A 57 -1.01 15.06 -4.17
CA ALA A 57 -1.78 13.83 -4.01
C ALA A 57 -2.45 13.42 -5.32
N LEU A 58 -3.05 14.37 -6.03
CA LEU A 58 -3.61 14.12 -7.37
C LEU A 58 -2.53 13.73 -8.38
N SER A 59 -1.32 14.29 -8.26
CA SER A 59 -0.20 13.91 -9.12
C SER A 59 0.25 12.47 -8.86
N LEU A 60 0.36 12.06 -7.60
CA LEU A 60 0.64 10.67 -7.21
C LEU A 60 -0.44 9.70 -7.70
N ALA A 61 -1.71 10.04 -7.49
CA ALA A 61 -2.84 9.23 -7.94
C ALA A 61 -2.82 9.02 -9.46
N ARG A 62 -2.59 10.09 -10.24
CA ARG A 62 -2.50 10.00 -11.71
C ARG A 62 -1.32 9.16 -12.16
N ASN A 63 -0.16 9.37 -11.53
CA ASN A 63 1.03 8.58 -11.83
C ASN A 63 0.75 7.09 -11.59
N TYR A 64 0.16 6.73 -10.45
CA TYR A 64 -0.19 5.36 -10.11
C TYR A 64 -1.20 4.73 -11.09
N VAL A 65 -2.26 5.47 -11.44
CA VAL A 65 -3.28 5.02 -12.40
C VAL A 65 -2.67 4.83 -13.80
N GLY A 66 -1.74 5.69 -14.22
CA GLY A 66 -1.07 5.60 -15.52
C GLY A 66 0.11 4.62 -15.59
N LEU A 67 0.44 3.91 -14.50
CA LEU A 67 1.48 2.88 -14.53
C LEU A 67 1.09 1.74 -15.49
N ALA A 68 2.03 1.28 -16.29
CA ALA A 68 1.84 0.03 -17.04
C ALA A 68 1.72 -1.14 -16.03
N ASN A 69 0.80 -2.07 -16.27
CA ASN A 69 0.61 -3.24 -15.44
C ASN A 69 0.25 -4.43 -16.33
N ASP A 70 0.72 -5.62 -15.95
CA ASP A 70 0.48 -6.86 -16.69
C ASP A 70 -0.96 -7.36 -16.56
N LEU A 71 -1.64 -6.99 -15.47
CA LEU A 71 -3.04 -7.29 -15.23
C LEU A 71 -3.92 -6.11 -15.68
N PRO A 72 -5.09 -6.38 -16.30
CA PRO A 72 -6.12 -5.38 -16.47
C PRO A 72 -6.48 -4.75 -15.13
N ARG A 73 -6.61 -3.42 -15.08
CA ARG A 73 -6.95 -2.70 -13.84
C ARG A 73 -8.28 -1.97 -13.97
N LYS A 74 -9.10 -2.06 -12.92
CA LYS A 74 -10.32 -1.25 -12.75
C LYS A 74 -10.17 -0.37 -11.52
N PHE A 75 -10.49 0.92 -11.67
CA PHE A 75 -10.31 1.90 -10.62
C PHE A 75 -11.63 2.55 -10.21
N ALA A 76 -11.87 2.66 -8.90
CA ALA A 76 -12.80 3.63 -8.35
C ALA A 76 -12.02 4.79 -7.71
N VAL A 77 -12.62 5.98 -7.68
CA VAL A 77 -12.01 7.16 -7.06
C VAL A 77 -12.91 7.65 -5.94
N TRP A 78 -12.36 7.66 -4.74
CA TRP A 78 -13.05 8.08 -3.54
C TRP A 78 -12.26 9.21 -2.89
N THR A 79 -12.95 10.18 -2.34
CA THR A 79 -12.33 11.24 -1.55
C THR A 79 -12.99 11.34 -0.20
N PHE A 80 -12.28 11.80 0.83
CA PHE A 80 -12.86 11.90 2.17
C PHE A 80 -12.55 13.23 2.84
N GLU A 81 -13.57 13.78 3.51
CA GLU A 81 -13.48 15.00 4.30
C GLU A 81 -14.67 15.09 5.27
N GLY A 82 -14.56 15.92 6.30
CA GLY A 82 -15.66 16.15 7.24
C GLY A 82 -15.96 14.86 8.00
N THR A 83 -17.19 14.36 7.96
CA THR A 83 -17.59 13.12 8.68
C THR A 83 -17.75 11.91 7.75
N GLY A 84 -17.33 11.98 6.49
CA GLY A 84 -17.54 10.87 5.56
C GLY A 84 -16.66 10.95 4.32
N TYR A 85 -17.15 10.30 3.27
CA TYR A 85 -16.46 10.21 1.99
C TYR A 85 -17.44 10.43 0.83
N ILE A 86 -16.88 10.73 -0.32
CA ILE A 86 -17.57 10.95 -1.59
C ILE A 86 -17.03 9.91 -2.57
N LYS A 87 -17.93 9.09 -3.14
CA LYS A 87 -17.61 8.18 -4.25
C LYS A 87 -17.60 9.00 -5.55
N GLU A 88 -16.47 9.60 -5.88
CA GLU A 88 -16.32 10.47 -7.06
C GLU A 88 -16.55 9.71 -8.37
N GLN A 89 -16.19 8.43 -8.39
CA GLN A 89 -16.34 7.52 -9.53
C GLN A 89 -16.40 6.07 -9.02
N GLY A 90 -17.29 5.25 -9.60
CA GLY A 90 -17.26 3.79 -9.43
C GLY A 90 -16.14 3.13 -10.24
N PHE A 91 -16.04 1.81 -10.22
CA PHE A 91 -15.00 1.09 -10.96
C PHE A 91 -15.08 1.34 -12.48
N SER A 92 -13.98 1.77 -13.07
CA SER A 92 -13.87 2.13 -14.49
C SER A 92 -12.45 1.91 -15.02
N ASP A 93 -12.22 2.23 -16.28
CA ASP A 93 -10.91 2.16 -16.92
C ASP A 93 -9.99 3.34 -16.56
N GLU A 94 -8.71 3.18 -16.90
CA GLU A 94 -7.66 4.17 -16.67
C GLU A 94 -8.03 5.57 -17.22
N ALA A 95 -8.50 5.64 -18.47
CA ALA A 95 -8.79 6.91 -19.13
C ALA A 95 -9.88 7.70 -18.41
N THR A 96 -10.96 7.03 -18.00
CA THR A 96 -12.07 7.65 -17.26
C THR A 96 -11.62 8.08 -15.87
N THR A 97 -10.77 7.28 -15.23
CA THR A 97 -10.21 7.60 -13.91
C THR A 97 -9.29 8.80 -13.93
N LEU A 98 -8.40 8.91 -14.93
CA LEU A 98 -7.57 10.11 -15.12
C LEU A 98 -8.42 11.37 -15.35
N GLN A 99 -9.51 11.28 -16.11
CA GLN A 99 -10.45 12.39 -16.27
C GLN A 99 -11.11 12.79 -14.94
N THR A 100 -11.48 11.80 -14.11
CA THR A 100 -12.03 12.07 -12.77
C THR A 100 -11.01 12.75 -11.88
N LEU A 101 -9.77 12.26 -11.81
CA LEU A 101 -8.72 12.87 -10.99
C LEU A 101 -8.43 14.33 -11.38
N ASN A 102 -8.54 14.66 -12.67
CA ASN A 102 -8.30 16.02 -13.18
C ASN A 102 -9.38 17.05 -12.78
N ARG A 103 -10.57 16.61 -12.34
CA ARG A 103 -11.66 17.52 -11.90
C ARG A 103 -11.77 17.66 -10.39
N LEU A 104 -11.00 16.90 -9.61
CA LEU A 104 -11.07 16.96 -8.16
C LEU A 104 -10.53 18.30 -7.65
N THR A 105 -11.12 18.77 -6.56
CA THR A 105 -10.72 20.00 -5.87
C THR A 105 -10.51 19.69 -4.40
N VAL A 106 -9.66 20.45 -3.71
CA VAL A 106 -9.43 20.24 -2.28
C VAL A 106 -10.70 20.54 -1.47
N GLY A 107 -10.87 19.85 -0.35
CA GLY A 107 -11.95 20.11 0.60
C GLY A 107 -11.51 21.07 1.72
N LEU A 108 -12.35 21.22 2.74
CA LEU A 108 -12.07 22.04 3.93
C LEU A 108 -12.35 21.29 5.24
N GLY A 109 -12.70 20.01 5.14
CA GLY A 109 -13.13 19.21 6.28
C GLY A 109 -11.99 18.66 7.14
N THR A 110 -12.41 17.81 8.06
CA THR A 110 -11.59 16.93 8.91
C THR A 110 -11.33 15.58 8.21
N THR A 111 -10.68 14.65 8.90
CA THR A 111 -10.11 13.40 8.33
C THR A 111 -10.84 12.17 8.91
N PRO A 112 -11.96 11.72 8.30
CA PRO A 112 -12.70 10.51 8.68
C PRO A 112 -12.06 9.25 8.06
N LEU A 113 -10.75 9.08 8.26
CA LEU A 113 -9.93 8.02 7.66
C LEU A 113 -10.46 6.60 7.90
N ALA A 114 -10.77 6.24 9.15
CA ALA A 114 -11.21 4.89 9.51
C ALA A 114 -12.54 4.52 8.83
N HIS A 115 -13.48 5.46 8.76
CA HIS A 115 -14.72 5.29 8.02
C HIS A 115 -14.45 5.10 6.52
N ALA A 116 -13.64 5.98 5.92
CA ALA A 116 -13.35 5.94 4.49
C ALA A 116 -12.62 4.66 4.06
N VAL A 117 -11.60 4.23 4.80
CA VAL A 117 -10.83 3.00 4.50
C VAL A 117 -11.68 1.75 4.67
N CYS A 118 -12.52 1.68 5.71
CA CYS A 118 -13.31 0.48 5.95
C CYS A 118 -14.44 0.28 4.95
N ASP A 119 -15.13 1.36 4.58
CA ASP A 119 -16.16 1.28 3.54
C ASP A 119 -15.54 1.01 2.16
N ALA A 120 -14.34 1.54 1.88
CA ALA A 120 -13.61 1.22 0.64
C ALA A 120 -13.21 -0.27 0.60
N ALA A 121 -12.75 -0.82 1.74
CA ALA A 121 -12.42 -2.23 1.83
C ALA A 121 -13.65 -3.14 1.64
N ASP A 122 -14.79 -2.79 2.26
CA ASP A 122 -16.05 -3.52 2.05
C ASP A 122 -16.49 -3.47 0.58
N GLU A 123 -16.49 -2.29 -0.06
CA GLU A 123 -16.82 -2.17 -1.48
C GLU A 123 -15.91 -3.06 -2.37
N LEU A 124 -14.60 -3.06 -2.12
CA LEU A 124 -13.65 -3.86 -2.89
C LEU A 124 -13.89 -5.37 -2.77
N LEU A 125 -14.26 -5.84 -1.58
CA LEU A 125 -14.57 -7.25 -1.34
C LEU A 125 -15.83 -7.70 -2.07
N TRP A 126 -16.81 -6.81 -2.20
CA TRP A 126 -18.08 -7.09 -2.88
C TRP A 126 -18.07 -6.76 -4.37
N PHE A 127 -17.05 -6.05 -4.87
CA PHE A 127 -16.95 -5.73 -6.28
C PHE A 127 -16.49 -6.94 -7.10
N GLU A 128 -17.40 -7.46 -7.93
CA GLU A 128 -17.21 -8.62 -8.81
C GLU A 128 -16.62 -9.85 -8.07
N PRO A 129 -17.38 -10.46 -7.13
CA PRO A 129 -16.89 -11.54 -6.27
C PRO A 129 -16.63 -12.86 -7.02
N GLY A 130 -17.01 -12.94 -8.30
CA GLY A 130 -16.76 -14.09 -9.16
C GLY A 130 -15.49 -13.98 -9.99
N VAL A 131 -14.73 -12.87 -9.87
CA VAL A 131 -13.46 -12.69 -10.56
C VAL A 131 -12.31 -12.79 -9.58
N ASP A 132 -11.29 -13.57 -9.95
CA ASP A 132 -10.03 -13.71 -9.22
C ASP A 132 -9.17 -12.44 -9.40
N ALA A 133 -9.61 -11.36 -8.76
CA ALA A 133 -8.95 -10.06 -8.83
C ALA A 133 -8.14 -9.77 -7.57
N ARG A 134 -6.95 -9.18 -7.74
CA ARG A 134 -6.22 -8.58 -6.62
C ARG A 134 -6.98 -7.33 -6.16
N LYS A 135 -7.33 -7.24 -4.88
CA LYS A 135 -8.10 -6.11 -4.33
C LYS A 135 -7.18 -5.17 -3.57
N ARG A 136 -7.25 -3.87 -3.86
CA ARG A 136 -6.30 -2.90 -3.32
C ARG A 136 -6.95 -1.56 -2.95
N VAL A 137 -6.60 -1.06 -1.77
CA VAL A 137 -6.84 0.34 -1.39
C VAL A 137 -5.54 1.11 -1.58
N HIS A 138 -5.55 2.13 -2.45
CA HIS A 138 -4.45 3.05 -2.64
C HIS A 138 -4.75 4.36 -1.90
N LEU A 139 -4.30 4.46 -0.65
CA LEU A 139 -4.56 5.58 0.24
C LEU A 139 -3.53 6.69 0.03
N ILE A 140 -4.01 7.94 -0.09
CA ILE A 140 -3.17 9.13 -0.11
C ILE A 140 -3.73 10.13 0.93
N SER A 141 -2.97 10.40 1.99
CA SER A 141 -3.45 11.20 3.14
C SER A 141 -2.34 12.02 3.78
N ASP A 142 -2.69 13.03 4.59
CA ASP A 142 -1.76 13.77 5.44
C ASP A 142 -2.16 13.81 6.93
N GLY A 143 -3.30 13.21 7.27
CA GLY A 143 -3.90 13.31 8.60
C GLY A 143 -4.24 11.96 9.23
N GLU A 144 -4.24 11.96 10.56
CA GLU A 144 -4.79 10.87 11.38
C GLU A 144 -6.32 10.90 11.39
N GLU A 145 -6.92 9.76 11.71
CA GLU A 145 -8.35 9.67 12.02
C GLU A 145 -8.75 10.64 13.15
N ASN A 146 -9.71 11.53 12.87
CA ASN A 146 -10.20 12.48 13.87
C ASN A 146 -11.69 12.83 13.79
N ASN A 147 -12.47 12.22 12.87
CA ASN A 147 -13.86 12.63 12.67
C ASN A 147 -14.80 11.58 12.03
N SER A 148 -14.44 10.30 12.09
CA SER A 148 -15.34 9.21 11.70
C SER A 148 -16.61 9.23 12.58
N PRO A 149 -17.80 9.08 11.99
CA PRO A 149 -19.05 9.10 12.73
C PRO A 149 -19.17 7.84 13.60
N VAL A 150 -19.83 7.96 14.75
CA VAL A 150 -20.02 6.83 15.69
C VAL A 150 -20.74 5.62 15.09
N SER A 151 -21.45 5.82 13.97
CA SER A 151 -22.14 4.77 13.22
C SER A 151 -21.23 4.04 12.22
N ALA A 152 -20.02 4.54 11.95
CA ALA A 152 -19.11 3.91 11.01
C ALA A 152 -18.62 2.56 11.56
N PRO A 153 -18.49 1.51 10.73
CA PRO A 153 -18.08 0.18 11.18
C PRO A 153 -16.75 0.16 11.94
N CYS A 154 -15.82 1.02 11.53
CA CYS A 154 -14.49 1.13 12.12
C CYS A 154 -14.31 2.28 13.10
N TYR A 155 -15.40 2.93 13.53
CA TYR A 155 -15.32 3.92 14.60
C TYR A 155 -14.84 3.28 15.91
N GLY A 156 -13.97 3.97 16.64
CA GLY A 156 -13.47 3.55 17.94
C GLY A 156 -12.52 4.58 18.53
N PRO A 157 -12.17 4.46 19.82
CA PRO A 157 -11.10 5.28 20.41
C PRO A 157 -9.76 5.04 19.69
N PRO A 158 -8.80 5.97 19.76
CA PRO A 158 -7.46 5.70 19.29
C PRO A 158 -6.79 4.67 20.19
N SER A 159 -6.03 3.74 19.60
CA SER A 159 -5.19 2.81 20.34
C SER A 159 -4.05 3.55 21.06
N THR A 160 -3.79 3.20 22.32
CA THR A 160 -2.63 3.72 23.06
C THR A 160 -1.34 2.93 22.80
N THR A 161 -1.45 1.75 22.18
CA THR A 161 -0.34 0.88 21.80
C THR A 161 0.04 1.06 20.34
N ARG A 162 1.16 0.47 19.93
CA ARG A 162 1.69 0.57 18.56
C ARG A 162 1.43 -0.72 17.77
N TYR A 163 1.36 -0.59 16.46
CA TYR A 163 1.34 -1.73 15.55
C TYR A 163 2.53 -2.68 15.81
N PRO A 164 2.34 -4.01 15.80
CA PRO A 164 1.10 -4.75 15.49
C PRO A 164 0.15 -4.95 16.69
N ALA A 165 0.56 -4.57 17.90
CA ALA A 165 -0.13 -4.86 19.15
C ALA A 165 -1.24 -3.84 19.48
N LEU A 166 -2.18 -3.65 18.56
CA LEU A 166 -3.27 -2.67 18.68
C LEU A 166 -4.30 -3.08 19.75
N GLU A 167 -4.81 -2.10 20.50
CA GLU A 167 -5.89 -2.31 21.47
C GLU A 167 -7.18 -2.74 20.77
N GLN A 168 -7.84 -3.77 21.31
CA GLN A 168 -9.13 -4.23 20.82
C GLN A 168 -10.15 -3.09 20.82
N ASP A 169 -11.01 -3.07 19.80
CA ASP A 169 -12.03 -2.03 19.55
C ASP A 169 -11.52 -0.62 19.23
N SER A 170 -10.20 -0.38 19.22
CA SER A 170 -9.64 0.84 18.64
C SER A 170 -9.94 0.93 17.15
N TRP A 171 -10.04 2.14 16.61
CA TRP A 171 -10.27 2.31 15.17
C TRP A 171 -9.14 1.66 14.34
N GLN A 172 -7.89 1.72 14.82
CA GLN A 172 -6.74 1.10 14.16
C GLN A 172 -6.92 -0.42 14.05
N TRP A 173 -7.33 -1.05 15.16
CA TRP A 173 -7.57 -2.50 15.22
C TRP A 173 -8.71 -2.91 14.27
N LYS A 174 -9.77 -2.10 14.22
CA LYS A 174 -10.91 -2.33 13.31
C LYS A 174 -10.54 -2.19 11.84
N VAL A 175 -9.78 -1.15 11.47
CA VAL A 175 -9.26 -0.96 10.10
C VAL A 175 -8.40 -2.15 9.68
N ARG A 176 -7.47 -2.58 10.54
CA ARG A 176 -6.65 -3.77 10.30
C ARG A 176 -7.53 -5.00 10.03
N ASN A 177 -8.50 -5.26 10.89
CA ASN A 177 -9.35 -6.45 10.78
C ASN A 177 -10.26 -6.39 9.54
N MET A 178 -10.74 -5.21 9.16
CA MET A 178 -11.50 -5.01 7.93
C MET A 178 -10.65 -5.38 6.70
N LEU A 179 -9.41 -4.88 6.62
CA LEU A 179 -8.49 -5.22 5.53
C LEU A 179 -8.12 -6.71 5.52
N LYS A 180 -8.06 -7.35 6.69
CA LYS A 180 -7.74 -8.78 6.82
C LYS A 180 -8.90 -9.69 6.47
N THR A 181 -10.10 -9.38 6.94
CA THR A 181 -11.19 -10.36 7.01
C THR A 181 -12.52 -9.88 6.44
N GLY A 182 -12.64 -8.62 6.07
CA GLY A 182 -13.92 -7.99 5.71
C GLY A 182 -14.87 -7.78 6.88
N ASP A 183 -14.42 -7.99 8.12
CA ASP A 183 -15.20 -7.76 9.34
C ASP A 183 -14.32 -6.99 10.35
N PRO A 184 -14.69 -5.75 10.73
CA PRO A 184 -13.89 -4.93 11.63
C PRO A 184 -13.79 -5.49 13.05
N LEU A 185 -14.73 -6.36 13.46
CA LEU A 185 -14.78 -6.93 14.81
C LEU A 185 -14.13 -8.31 14.90
N ARG A 186 -13.62 -8.84 13.79
CA ARG A 186 -13.03 -10.18 13.73
C ARG A 186 -11.53 -10.10 13.48
N ASP A 187 -10.75 -10.40 14.51
CA ASP A 187 -9.31 -10.64 14.35
C ASP A 187 -9.08 -12.04 13.76
N SER A 188 -8.00 -12.20 12.98
CA SER A 188 -7.65 -13.45 12.32
C SER A 188 -6.15 -13.56 12.12
N GLU A 189 -5.61 -14.77 12.22
CA GLU A 189 -4.22 -15.07 11.86
C GLU A 189 -4.03 -15.25 10.34
N THR A 190 -5.10 -15.18 9.55
CA THR A 190 -5.03 -15.32 8.08
C THR A 190 -4.25 -14.17 7.44
N SER A 191 -3.79 -14.41 6.20
CA SER A 191 -3.27 -13.36 5.33
C SER A 191 -4.34 -12.29 5.06
N TYR A 192 -3.89 -11.11 4.65
CA TYR A 192 -4.80 -10.02 4.28
C TYR A 192 -5.61 -10.40 3.04
N ALA A 193 -6.90 -10.05 3.05
CA ALA A 193 -7.77 -10.20 1.88
C ALA A 193 -7.61 -9.04 0.90
N LEU A 194 -7.17 -7.86 1.38
CA LEU A 194 -6.89 -6.69 0.57
C LEU A 194 -5.47 -6.20 0.78
N VAL A 195 -4.89 -5.65 -0.28
CA VAL A 195 -3.62 -4.93 -0.24
C VAL A 195 -3.86 -3.46 0.12
N LEU A 196 -3.04 -2.89 1.01
CA LEU A 196 -3.04 -1.47 1.30
C LEU A 196 -1.75 -0.83 0.81
N ASP A 197 -1.85 0.13 -0.10
CA ASP A 197 -0.80 1.10 -0.33
C ASP A 197 -1.12 2.39 0.39
N ALA A 198 -0.10 3.05 0.93
CA ALA A 198 -0.26 4.29 1.67
C ALA A 198 0.83 5.29 1.32
N ASN A 199 0.42 6.41 0.71
CA ASN A 199 1.25 7.58 0.48
C ASN A 199 0.87 8.65 1.53
N VAL A 200 1.81 8.99 2.41
CA VAL A 200 1.51 9.83 3.57
C VAL A 200 2.34 11.10 3.57
N PHE A 201 1.68 12.25 3.45
CA PHE A 201 2.33 13.54 3.61
C PHE A 201 2.52 13.89 5.08
N HIS A 202 3.67 14.47 5.43
CA HIS A 202 3.93 14.93 6.79
C HIS A 202 5.03 16.01 6.82
N ASN A 203 5.19 16.67 7.97
CA ASN A 203 6.06 17.83 8.14
C ASN A 203 7.05 17.72 9.33
N TYR A 204 7.60 16.54 9.63
CA TYR A 204 8.59 16.46 10.70
C TYR A 204 9.84 17.28 10.35
N LEU A 205 10.03 18.41 11.03
CA LEU A 205 11.30 19.12 11.05
C LEU A 205 12.31 18.25 11.80
N THR A 206 13.20 17.56 11.07
CA THR A 206 14.31 16.80 11.67
C THR A 206 15.41 17.77 12.11
N LEU A 207 15.25 18.40 13.28
CA LEU A 207 16.15 19.45 13.77
C LEU A 207 17.43 18.95 14.47
N ALA A 208 17.77 17.66 14.37
CA ALA A 208 19.00 17.11 14.93
C ALA A 208 19.39 15.78 14.24
N PRO A 209 20.67 15.36 14.29
CA PRO A 209 21.06 13.99 13.95
C PRO A 209 20.44 13.05 14.99
N GLN A 210 19.22 12.61 14.73
CA GLN A 210 18.46 11.78 15.65
C GLN A 210 18.95 10.34 15.56
N ALA A 211 19.43 9.82 16.69
CA ALA A 211 19.35 8.39 16.95
C ALA A 211 17.92 7.93 16.61
N ALA A 212 17.79 6.87 15.79
CA ALA A 212 16.55 6.40 15.18
C ALA A 212 15.32 6.62 16.06
N GLN A 213 14.62 7.74 15.85
CA GLN A 213 13.37 7.99 16.57
C GLN A 213 12.33 7.03 16.03
N ALA A 214 11.66 6.33 16.93
CA ALA A 214 10.58 5.42 16.54
C ALA A 214 9.50 6.21 15.80
N LEU A 215 9.03 5.68 14.67
CA LEU A 215 7.96 6.29 13.87
C LEU A 215 6.76 6.68 14.76
N PRO A 216 6.11 7.81 14.49
CA PRO A 216 4.84 8.15 15.13
C PRO A 216 3.84 6.98 15.00
N PRO A 217 2.95 6.74 16.00
CA PRO A 217 2.04 5.59 16.00
C PRO A 217 1.22 5.44 14.73
N PHE A 218 0.73 6.54 14.16
CA PHE A 218 -0.01 6.53 12.89
C PHE A 218 0.83 6.09 11.69
N LEU A 219 2.05 6.61 11.54
CA LEU A 219 2.94 6.19 10.45
C LEU A 219 3.34 4.71 10.60
N ALA A 220 3.62 4.28 11.83
CA ALA A 220 3.92 2.88 12.13
C ALA A 220 2.73 1.94 11.83
N LEU A 221 1.49 2.42 12.02
CA LEU A 221 0.29 1.69 11.62
C LEU A 221 0.24 1.51 10.10
N LEU A 222 0.34 2.59 9.33
CA LEU A 222 0.22 2.52 7.87
C LEU A 222 1.38 1.74 7.24
N GLU A 223 2.60 1.92 7.72
CA GLU A 223 3.76 1.11 7.32
C GLU A 223 3.54 -0.38 7.62
N GLY A 224 3.07 -0.69 8.82
CA GLY A 224 2.80 -2.07 9.24
C GLY A 224 1.71 -2.74 8.42
N LEU A 225 0.59 -2.05 8.21
CA LEU A 225 -0.53 -2.53 7.39
C LEU A 225 -0.12 -2.74 5.93
N ALA A 226 0.57 -1.77 5.32
CA ALA A 226 1.03 -1.89 3.95
C ALA A 226 1.97 -3.09 3.80
N ARG A 227 2.98 -3.19 4.67
CA ARG A 227 3.94 -4.30 4.64
C ARG A 227 3.27 -5.67 4.81
N GLU A 228 2.39 -5.83 5.80
CA GLU A 228 1.77 -7.14 6.07
C GLU A 228 0.68 -7.53 5.07
N SER A 229 0.07 -6.54 4.40
CA SER A 229 -0.87 -6.77 3.30
C SER A 229 -0.21 -6.97 1.94
N GLY A 230 1.12 -6.81 1.85
CA GLY A 230 1.88 -6.91 0.60
C GLY A 230 1.76 -5.68 -0.30
N GLY A 231 1.44 -4.52 0.28
CA GLY A 231 1.44 -3.22 -0.38
C GLY A 231 2.68 -2.39 -0.03
N VAL A 232 2.66 -1.12 -0.42
CA VAL A 232 3.78 -0.19 -0.26
C VAL A 232 3.40 1.02 0.59
N TYR A 233 4.27 1.35 1.54
CA TYR A 233 4.18 2.57 2.32
C TYR A 233 5.23 3.58 1.85
N THR A 234 4.78 4.79 1.56
CA THR A 234 5.62 5.90 1.12
C THR A 234 5.44 7.10 2.03
N ASP A 235 6.50 7.42 2.77
CA ASP A 235 6.65 8.69 3.50
C ASP A 235 6.96 9.82 2.51
N ILE A 236 6.16 10.89 2.58
CA ILE A 236 6.31 12.07 1.73
C ILE A 236 6.46 13.32 2.62
N SER A 237 7.71 13.71 2.85
CA SER A 237 8.01 14.96 3.54
C SER A 237 7.64 16.19 2.70
N ASP A 238 7.08 17.22 3.33
CA ASP A 238 6.81 18.53 2.72
C ASP A 238 8.07 19.19 2.12
N ALA A 239 9.26 18.84 2.62
CA ALA A 239 10.53 19.40 2.18
C ALA A 239 11.23 18.60 1.07
N ARG A 240 10.75 17.39 0.77
CA ARG A 240 11.33 16.52 -0.28
C ARG A 240 10.51 16.63 -1.57
N PRO A 241 11.09 16.38 -2.76
CA PRO A 241 10.32 16.18 -3.99
C PRO A 241 9.30 15.04 -3.85
N LEU A 242 8.31 15.00 -4.74
CA LEU A 242 7.45 13.82 -4.85
C LEU A 242 8.26 12.62 -5.38
N PRO A 243 7.97 11.40 -4.91
CA PRO A 243 8.48 10.19 -5.56
C PRO A 243 7.89 10.09 -6.97
N TYR A 244 8.73 9.73 -7.93
CA TYR A 244 8.34 9.53 -9.32
C TYR A 244 8.27 8.04 -9.65
N PRO A 245 7.35 7.61 -10.54
CA PRO A 245 7.46 6.30 -11.16
C PRO A 245 8.86 6.06 -11.72
N GLY A 246 9.49 4.95 -11.31
CA GLY A 246 10.85 4.62 -11.73
C GLY A 246 11.97 5.09 -10.79
N ASP A 247 11.68 5.89 -9.77
CA ASP A 247 12.64 6.26 -8.69
C ASP A 247 12.73 5.12 -7.67
N ALA A 248 13.32 4.01 -8.11
CA ALA A 248 13.42 2.76 -7.35
C ALA A 248 14.32 2.89 -6.12
N ASP A 249 15.32 3.79 -6.15
CA ASP A 249 16.20 4.05 -5.01
C ASP A 249 15.69 5.15 -4.06
N GLN A 250 14.61 5.86 -4.44
CA GLN A 250 13.94 6.93 -3.71
C GLN A 250 14.83 8.18 -3.49
N SER A 251 15.75 8.44 -4.41
CA SER A 251 16.60 9.63 -4.40
C SER A 251 15.85 10.91 -4.79
N GLY A 252 14.65 10.79 -5.36
CA GLY A 252 13.87 11.88 -5.94
C GLY A 252 14.24 12.20 -7.39
N CYS A 253 15.06 11.37 -8.03
CA CYS A 253 15.52 11.52 -9.41
C CYS A 253 15.55 10.14 -10.06
N VAL A 254 14.86 9.97 -11.19
CA VAL A 254 14.90 8.73 -11.96
C VAL A 254 16.14 8.74 -12.85
N ASP A 255 17.16 7.95 -12.51
CA ASP A 255 18.42 7.90 -13.25
C ASP A 255 18.97 6.48 -13.49
N MET A 256 20.25 6.39 -13.84
CA MET A 256 20.91 5.10 -14.12
C MET A 256 21.04 4.23 -12.87
N THR A 257 20.99 4.81 -11.67
CA THR A 257 21.00 4.08 -10.39
C THR A 257 19.72 3.26 -10.27
N ASP A 258 18.57 3.85 -10.55
CA ASP A 258 17.28 3.13 -10.55
C ASP A 258 17.25 2.04 -11.60
N PHE A 259 17.78 2.34 -12.79
CA PHE A 259 17.90 1.39 -13.87
C PHE A 259 18.67 0.13 -13.44
N TYR A 260 19.85 0.32 -12.84
CA TYR A 260 20.65 -0.80 -12.36
C TYR A 260 20.00 -1.50 -11.17
N PHE A 261 19.26 -0.77 -10.33
CA PHE A 261 18.53 -1.36 -9.22
C PHE A 261 17.45 -2.34 -9.69
N VAL A 262 16.64 -1.96 -10.68
CA VAL A 262 15.63 -2.86 -11.29
C VAL A 262 16.32 -4.04 -11.99
N LEU A 263 17.38 -3.78 -12.75
CA LEU A 263 18.11 -4.83 -13.47
C LEU A 263 18.74 -5.87 -12.54
N GLU A 264 19.24 -5.46 -11.37
CA GLU A 264 19.80 -6.36 -10.35
C GLU A 264 18.77 -7.39 -9.85
N HIS A 265 17.48 -7.03 -9.87
CA HIS A 265 16.39 -7.87 -9.36
C HIS A 265 15.52 -8.48 -10.46
N TYR A 266 15.88 -8.28 -11.73
CA TYR A 266 15.09 -8.72 -12.89
C TYR A 266 14.83 -10.23 -12.88
N GLY A 267 13.58 -10.61 -13.11
CA GLY A 267 13.09 -11.98 -13.15
C GLY A 267 12.80 -12.60 -11.79
N LEU A 268 12.93 -11.85 -10.70
CA LEU A 268 12.60 -12.30 -9.35
C LEU A 268 11.15 -11.93 -9.01
N SER A 269 10.45 -12.84 -8.32
CA SER A 269 9.21 -12.49 -7.62
C SER A 269 9.50 -11.58 -6.43
N VAL A 270 8.51 -10.80 -6.03
CA VAL A 270 8.52 -10.01 -4.79
C VAL A 270 7.61 -10.71 -3.78
N PRO A 271 8.16 -11.44 -2.79
CA PRO A 271 9.58 -11.68 -2.44
C PRO A 271 10.27 -12.80 -3.26
N PRO A 272 11.63 -12.89 -3.31
CA PRO A 272 12.62 -12.22 -2.45
C PRO A 272 13.13 -10.86 -2.92
N ALA A 273 12.73 -10.39 -4.12
CA ALA A 273 13.12 -9.05 -4.55
C ALA A 273 12.53 -7.97 -3.61
N PRO A 274 13.21 -6.83 -3.46
CA PRO A 274 12.70 -5.71 -2.67
C PRO A 274 11.48 -5.11 -3.38
N PRO A 275 10.39 -4.77 -2.66
CA PRO A 275 9.17 -4.24 -3.28
C PRO A 275 9.37 -2.99 -4.15
N ARG A 276 10.42 -2.21 -3.92
CA ARG A 276 10.73 -1.01 -4.72
C ARG A 276 11.34 -1.32 -6.10
N ALA A 277 11.76 -2.56 -6.37
CA ALA A 277 12.21 -2.98 -7.70
C ALA A 277 11.02 -3.35 -8.61
N ASP A 278 9.89 -3.75 -8.03
CA ASP A 278 8.61 -4.02 -8.67
C ASP A 278 7.78 -2.74 -8.63
N ILE A 279 8.04 -1.86 -9.60
CA ILE A 279 7.55 -0.49 -9.67
C ILE A 279 6.04 -0.47 -9.95
N ASN A 280 5.56 -1.40 -10.78
CA ASN A 280 4.12 -1.51 -11.05
C ASN A 280 3.36 -2.33 -9.99
N GLN A 281 4.09 -2.97 -9.06
CA GLN A 281 3.60 -3.75 -7.93
C GLN A 281 2.78 -4.98 -8.32
N ASP A 282 3.07 -5.59 -9.47
CA ASP A 282 2.37 -6.80 -9.94
C ASP A 282 2.89 -8.10 -9.30
N GLY A 283 3.98 -8.01 -8.53
CA GLY A 283 4.57 -9.11 -7.78
C GLY A 283 5.80 -9.73 -8.44
N VAL A 284 6.24 -9.24 -9.60
CA VAL A 284 7.43 -9.71 -10.30
C VAL A 284 8.22 -8.52 -10.83
N VAL A 285 9.54 -8.55 -10.72
CA VAL A 285 10.41 -7.53 -11.35
C VAL A 285 10.69 -7.94 -12.78
N ASP A 286 10.18 -7.22 -13.78
CA ASP A 286 10.33 -7.62 -15.18
C ASP A 286 10.52 -6.47 -16.19
N LEU A 287 10.19 -6.73 -17.46
CA LEU A 287 10.37 -5.75 -18.53
C LEU A 287 9.43 -4.55 -18.38
N THR A 288 8.27 -4.72 -17.73
CA THR A 288 7.33 -3.65 -17.44
C THR A 288 7.95 -2.64 -16.48
N ASP A 289 8.56 -3.10 -15.37
CA ASP A 289 9.29 -2.23 -14.42
C ASP A 289 10.46 -1.50 -15.08
N TYR A 290 11.24 -2.25 -15.86
CA TYR A 290 12.36 -1.72 -16.61
C TYR A 290 11.91 -0.58 -17.55
N ASN A 291 10.80 -0.77 -18.27
CA ASN A 291 10.26 0.25 -19.15
C ASN A 291 9.73 1.47 -18.38
N ILE A 292 9.20 1.29 -17.17
CA ILE A 292 8.77 2.41 -16.32
C ILE A 292 9.97 3.31 -15.97
N VAL A 293 11.12 2.73 -15.58
CA VAL A 293 12.33 3.51 -15.34
C VAL A 293 12.76 4.28 -16.60
N LEU A 294 12.85 3.59 -17.74
CA LEU A 294 13.28 4.22 -18.99
C LEU A 294 12.36 5.35 -19.45
N ASN A 295 11.04 5.18 -19.32
CA ASN A 295 10.06 6.18 -19.72
C ASN A 295 10.09 7.42 -18.82
N ASN A 296 10.59 7.29 -17.58
CA ASN A 296 10.69 8.38 -16.63
C ASN A 296 12.13 8.91 -16.44
N MET A 297 13.11 8.40 -17.20
CA MET A 297 14.52 8.75 -17.10
C MET A 297 14.74 10.27 -17.14
N GLY A 298 15.43 10.80 -16.13
CA GLY A 298 15.71 12.22 -15.93
C GLY A 298 14.62 13.00 -15.18
N THR A 299 13.48 12.38 -14.84
CA THR A 299 12.41 13.03 -14.07
C THR A 299 12.84 13.23 -12.62
N GLY A 300 12.51 14.38 -12.03
CA GLY A 300 12.86 14.70 -10.64
C GLY A 300 14.31 15.15 -10.41
N CYS A 301 15.19 14.87 -11.37
CA CYS A 301 16.59 15.28 -11.32
C CYS A 301 16.68 16.81 -11.39
N ALA A 302 17.34 17.42 -10.41
CA ALA A 302 17.69 18.83 -10.48
C ALA A 302 18.44 19.04 -11.80
N ALA A 303 17.95 19.93 -12.67
CA ALA A 303 18.65 20.26 -13.89
C ALA A 303 20.06 20.66 -13.47
N SER A 304 21.06 19.82 -13.79
CA SER A 304 22.45 20.16 -13.53
C SER A 304 22.63 21.57 -14.06
N VAL A 305 22.92 22.51 -13.16
CA VAL A 305 23.21 23.89 -13.55
C VAL A 305 24.44 23.76 -14.44
N ARG A 306 24.21 23.71 -15.77
CA ARG A 306 25.27 23.82 -16.75
C ARG A 306 25.84 25.22 -16.52
N LYS A 307 26.90 25.28 -15.72
CA LYS A 307 27.78 26.44 -15.68
C LYS A 307 28.53 26.54 -16.99
#